data_AF-A0A0M1JAD5-F1
#
_entry.id   AF-A0A0M1JAD5-F1
#
_cell.length_a   1.000
_cell.length_b   1.000
_cell.length_c   1.000
_cell.angle_alpha   90.00
_cell.angle_beta   90.00
_cell.angle_gamma   90.00
#
_symmetry.space_group_name_H-M   'P 1'
#
loop_
_entity.id
_entity.type
_entity.pdbx_description
1 polymer ?
#
loop_
_entity_poly.entity_id
_entity_poly.type
_entity_poly.pdbx_seq_one_letter_code
_entity_poly.pdbx_strand_id
1 'polypeptide(L)'
;MILNRAAIEPWHVLAEEVTAQGTSRFVDAAVERLQVKVTGLVKDRHIITCNGHKIPLRSTGQHGESVAGVRFKAWQPPSGLHPTIPAHSPLVFDLLDTWNQHSLGGCTYYVAHPGGRSYDTFPINANEAESRRIARFRIMGHTPGTYEPPSDEHIPEYPYTLDLRYPGPC
;
A
#
# COMPACT_ATOMS: atom_id res chain seq x y z
N MET A 1 5.55 16.48 0.97
CA MET A 1 4.16 16.02 1.22
C MET A 1 3.96 14.67 0.58
N ILE A 2 3.36 13.69 1.26
CA ILE A 2 3.05 12.37 0.69
C ILE A 2 1.57 12.35 0.34
N LEU A 3 1.23 12.10 -0.92
CA LEU A 3 -0.14 11.92 -1.40
C LEU A 3 -0.35 10.47 -1.83
N ASN A 4 -1.44 9.88 -1.33
CA ASN A 4 -1.81 8.48 -1.55
C ASN A 4 -3.07 8.41 -2.43
N ARG A 5 -3.00 7.72 -3.58
CA ARG A 5 -4.13 7.57 -4.52
C ARG A 5 -4.36 6.11 -4.87
N ALA A 6 -5.62 5.65 -4.88
CA ALA A 6 -5.95 4.31 -5.37
C ALA A 6 -5.65 4.19 -6.89
N ALA A 7 -5.04 3.08 -7.28
CA ALA A 7 -4.76 2.71 -8.67
C ALA A 7 -5.50 1.42 -9.03
N ILE A 8 -5.84 1.26 -10.30
CA ILE A 8 -6.51 0.06 -10.81
C ILE A 8 -5.52 -1.11 -10.76
N GLU A 9 -5.96 -2.23 -10.20
CA GLU A 9 -5.28 -3.52 -10.23
C GLU A 9 -6.14 -4.53 -11.02
N PRO A 10 -5.53 -5.35 -11.89
CA PRO A 10 -6.27 -6.43 -12.54
C PRO A 10 -6.65 -7.48 -11.50
N TRP A 11 -7.94 -7.82 -11.45
CA TRP A 11 -8.43 -8.92 -10.62
C TRP A 11 -8.40 -10.22 -11.42
N HIS A 12 -7.66 -11.19 -10.92
CA HIS A 12 -7.54 -12.49 -11.58
C HIS A 12 -8.81 -13.31 -11.33
N VAL A 13 -9.26 -13.97 -12.39
CA VAL A 13 -10.34 -14.95 -12.31
C VAL A 13 -9.72 -16.29 -11.93
N LEU A 14 -10.22 -16.91 -10.86
CA LEU A 14 -9.81 -18.25 -10.43
C LEU A 14 -10.46 -19.33 -11.30
N ALA A 15 -10.00 -20.57 -11.14
CA ALA A 15 -10.58 -21.73 -11.80
C ALA A 15 -12.06 -21.92 -11.43
N GLU A 16 -12.78 -22.70 -12.24
CA GLU A 16 -14.18 -23.03 -11.97
C GLU A 16 -14.32 -23.86 -10.70
N GLU A 17 -15.19 -23.41 -9.81
CA GLU A 17 -15.65 -24.16 -8.65
C GLU A 17 -17.08 -24.64 -8.88
N VAL A 18 -17.31 -25.93 -8.57
CA VAL A 18 -18.65 -26.51 -8.55
C VAL A 18 -19.32 -26.13 -7.24
N THR A 19 -20.38 -25.35 -7.34
CA THR A 19 -21.25 -25.02 -6.22
C THR A 19 -22.53 -25.86 -6.29
N ALA A 20 -23.30 -25.92 -5.20
CA ALA A 20 -24.58 -26.63 -5.17
C ALA A 20 -25.61 -26.13 -6.21
N GLN A 21 -25.41 -24.93 -6.78
CA GLN A 21 -26.32 -24.27 -7.71
C GLN A 21 -25.75 -24.13 -9.14
N GLY A 22 -24.54 -24.62 -9.41
CA GLY A 22 -23.89 -24.54 -10.73
C GLY A 22 -22.37 -24.33 -10.63
N THR A 23 -21.72 -24.03 -11.76
CA THR A 23 -20.30 -23.67 -11.81
C THR A 23 -20.13 -22.15 -11.73
N SER A 24 -19.17 -21.69 -10.92
CA SER A 24 -18.82 -20.27 -10.80
C SER A 24 -17.31 -20.09 -10.88
N ARG A 25 -16.87 -18.89 -11.26
CA ARG A 25 -15.46 -18.49 -11.20
C ARG A 25 -15.31 -17.35 -10.21
N PHE A 26 -14.55 -17.58 -9.16
CA PHE A 26 -14.30 -16.54 -8.16
C PHE A 26 -13.30 -15.51 -8.70
N VAL A 27 -13.52 -14.25 -8.36
CA VAL A 27 -12.64 -13.14 -8.75
C VAL A 27 -11.83 -12.72 -7.53
N ASP A 28 -10.50 -12.80 -7.62
CA ASP A 28 -9.62 -12.37 -6.54
C ASP A 28 -9.52 -10.83 -6.52
N ALA A 29 -10.43 -10.22 -5.76
CA ALA A 29 -10.46 -8.79 -5.49
C ALA A 29 -9.69 -8.40 -4.20
N ALA A 30 -8.79 -9.27 -3.72
CA ALA A 30 -8.05 -9.05 -2.48
C ALA A 30 -6.87 -8.09 -2.64
N VAL A 31 -6.36 -7.89 -3.85
CA VAL A 31 -5.16 -7.09 -4.11
C VAL A 31 -5.53 -5.70 -4.56
N GLU A 32 -4.90 -4.70 -3.94
CA GLU A 32 -5.03 -3.29 -4.28
C GLU A 32 -3.66 -2.66 -4.53
N ARG A 33 -3.66 -1.52 -5.21
CA ARG A 33 -2.47 -0.69 -5.40
C ARG A 33 -2.73 0.75 -5.05
N LEU A 34 -1.79 1.33 -4.32
CA LEU A 34 -1.78 2.72 -3.91
C LEU A 34 -0.58 3.42 -4.55
N GLN A 35 -0.83 4.53 -5.23
CA GLN A 35 0.22 5.42 -5.71
C GLN A 35 0.65 6.33 -4.57
N VAL A 36 1.94 6.34 -4.28
CA VAL A 36 2.60 7.27 -3.38
C VAL A 36 3.24 8.36 -4.24
N LYS A 37 2.90 9.61 -3.98
CA LYS A 37 3.54 10.79 -4.59
C LYS A 37 4.22 11.59 -3.50
N VAL A 38 5.49 11.93 -3.70
CA VAL A 38 6.29 12.65 -2.72
C VAL A 38 6.92 13.87 -3.35
N THR A 39 6.96 14.96 -2.57
CA THR A 39 7.61 16.20 -2.94
C THR A 39 8.62 16.65 -1.88
N GLY A 40 9.73 17.26 -2.34
CA GLY A 40 10.73 17.89 -1.48
C GLY A 40 11.77 16.93 -0.88
N LEU A 41 11.92 15.73 -1.44
CA LEU A 41 12.98 14.81 -1.02
C LEU A 41 14.34 15.24 -1.58
N VAL A 42 15.35 15.25 -0.71
CA VAL A 42 16.75 15.29 -1.13
C VAL A 42 17.14 13.89 -1.58
N LYS A 43 17.43 13.76 -2.88
CA LYS A 43 17.91 12.51 -3.50
C LYS A 43 19.14 11.99 -2.75
N ASP A 44 19.27 10.67 -2.63
CA ASP A 44 20.37 9.96 -1.96
C ASP A 44 20.48 10.15 -0.42
N ARG A 45 19.68 11.05 0.16
CA ARG A 45 19.57 11.24 1.62
C ARG A 45 18.26 10.73 2.19
N HIS A 46 17.15 11.02 1.54
CA HIS A 46 15.84 10.65 2.05
C HIS A 46 15.29 9.43 1.31
N ILE A 47 14.80 8.47 2.07
CA ILE A 47 14.07 7.32 1.54
C ILE A 47 12.68 7.26 2.16
N ILE A 48 11.73 6.70 1.42
CA ILE A 48 10.41 6.37 1.95
C ILE A 48 10.33 4.85 2.04
N THR A 49 9.78 4.36 3.15
CA THR A 49 9.46 2.95 3.32
C THR A 49 7.97 2.74 3.50
N CYS A 50 7.50 1.52 3.23
CA CYS A 50 6.16 1.05 3.59
C CYS A 50 6.32 -0.27 4.35
N ASN A 51 5.83 -0.36 5.58
CA ASN A 51 5.99 -1.51 6.46
C ASN A 51 7.46 -2.00 6.50
N GLY A 52 8.38 -1.05 6.58
CA GLY A 52 9.82 -1.29 6.59
C GLY A 52 10.49 -1.61 5.25
N HIS A 53 9.75 -1.75 4.15
CA HIS A 53 10.32 -2.04 2.83
C HIS A 53 10.53 -0.74 2.05
N LYS A 54 11.67 -0.60 1.37
CA LYS A 54 11.99 0.61 0.60
C LYS A 54 11.03 0.76 -0.59
N ILE A 55 10.48 1.96 -0.77
CA ILE A 55 9.62 2.27 -1.92
C ILE A 55 10.49 2.70 -3.12
N PRO A 56 10.33 2.07 -4.30
CA PRO A 56 11.11 2.39 -5.50
C PRO A 56 10.62 3.68 -6.18
N LEU A 57 10.88 4.82 -5.53
CA LEU A 57 10.48 6.15 -6.01
C LEU A 57 11.15 6.50 -7.34
N ARG A 58 10.35 6.98 -8.30
CA ARG A 58 10.81 7.46 -9.60
C ARG A 58 10.44 8.92 -9.80
N SER A 59 11.37 9.72 -10.32
CA SER A 59 11.09 11.11 -10.70
C SER A 59 10.00 11.17 -11.76
N THR A 60 9.07 12.13 -11.62
CA THR A 60 8.03 12.41 -12.62
C THR A 60 8.52 13.38 -13.71
N GLY A 61 9.77 13.84 -13.64
CA GLY A 61 10.30 14.91 -14.47
C GLY A 61 10.04 16.31 -13.93
N GLN A 62 9.13 16.45 -12.95
CA GLN A 62 8.98 17.70 -12.19
C GLN A 62 10.03 17.79 -11.08
N HIS A 63 10.54 18.99 -10.85
CA HIS A 63 11.62 19.21 -9.88
C HIS A 63 11.18 18.84 -8.46
N GLY A 64 11.92 17.92 -7.84
CA GLY A 64 11.67 17.49 -6.47
C GLY A 64 10.40 16.66 -6.30
N GLU A 65 9.81 16.15 -7.38
CA GLU A 65 8.63 15.28 -7.36
C GLU A 65 9.00 13.84 -7.74
N SER A 66 8.45 12.86 -7.02
CA SER A 66 8.63 11.45 -7.34
C SER A 66 7.38 10.64 -7.00
N VAL A 67 7.18 9.53 -7.71
CA VAL A 67 6.05 8.62 -7.55
C VAL A 67 6.49 7.16 -7.51
N ALA A 68 5.70 6.33 -6.84
CA ALA A 68 5.80 4.87 -6.89
C ALA A 68 4.45 4.24 -6.60
N GLY A 69 4.26 2.98 -7.01
CA GLY A 69 3.17 2.13 -6.57
C GLY A 69 3.54 1.35 -5.31
N VAL A 70 2.56 1.09 -4.46
CA VAL A 70 2.61 0.09 -3.40
C VAL A 70 1.43 -0.84 -3.61
N ARG A 71 1.72 -2.09 -3.94
CA ARG A 71 0.76 -3.16 -4.12
C ARG A 71 0.73 -4.00 -2.85
N PHE A 72 -0.47 -4.31 -2.41
CA PHE A 72 -0.68 -5.00 -1.14
C PHE A 72 -1.98 -5.81 -1.19
N LYS A 73 -2.04 -6.84 -0.34
CA LYS A 73 -3.28 -7.58 -0.10
C LYS A 73 -4.14 -6.84 0.93
N ALA A 74 -5.29 -6.34 0.51
CA ALA A 74 -6.21 -5.53 1.31
C ALA A 74 -7.01 -6.35 2.33
N TRP A 75 -7.44 -7.56 1.96
CA TRP A 75 -8.27 -8.43 2.80
C TRP A 75 -8.02 -9.90 2.46
N GLN A 76 -8.55 -10.81 3.28
CA GLN A 76 -8.41 -12.25 3.08
C GLN A 76 -9.73 -12.86 2.59
N PRO A 77 -9.87 -13.12 1.28
CA PRO A 77 -11.04 -13.82 0.78
C PRO A 77 -11.01 -15.31 1.18
N PRO A 78 -12.18 -15.97 1.24
CA PRO A 78 -12.26 -17.41 1.46
C PRO A 78 -11.58 -18.21 0.35
N SER A 79 -11.64 -17.72 -0.89
CA SER A 79 -10.89 -18.22 -2.05
C SER A 79 -10.06 -17.10 -2.67
N GLY A 80 -8.79 -17.35 -2.99
CA GLY A 80 -7.88 -16.33 -3.50
C GLY A 80 -6.61 -16.94 -4.08
N LEU A 81 -5.92 -16.19 -4.94
CA LEU A 81 -4.71 -16.66 -5.62
C LEU A 81 -3.54 -16.87 -4.65
N HIS A 82 -3.52 -16.12 -3.55
CA HIS A 82 -2.48 -16.16 -2.53
C HIS A 82 -3.07 -16.36 -1.13
N PRO A 83 -3.62 -17.54 -0.80
CA PRO A 83 -4.34 -17.76 0.46
C PRO A 83 -3.42 -17.69 1.69
N THR A 84 -2.14 -18.01 1.54
CA THR A 84 -1.14 -18.04 2.63
C THR A 84 -0.58 -16.66 3.00
N ILE A 85 -0.77 -15.65 2.16
CA ILE A 85 -0.30 -14.29 2.42
C ILE A 85 -1.39 -13.55 3.21
N PRO A 86 -1.09 -13.00 4.41
CA PRO A 86 -2.08 -12.28 5.19
C PRO A 86 -2.45 -10.92 4.55
N ALA A 87 -3.53 -10.32 5.04
CA ALA A 87 -3.88 -8.95 4.68
C ALA A 87 -2.86 -7.96 5.28
N HIS A 88 -2.47 -6.96 4.51
CA HIS A 88 -1.53 -5.90 4.88
C HIS A 88 -2.33 -4.68 5.33
N SER A 89 -2.63 -4.61 6.63
CA SER A 89 -3.26 -3.44 7.21
C SER A 89 -2.85 -3.32 8.69
N PRO A 90 -2.42 -2.13 9.15
CA PRO A 90 -2.25 -0.91 8.36
C PRO A 90 -1.00 -0.93 7.46
N LEU A 91 -0.96 -0.02 6.49
CA LEU A 91 0.25 0.36 5.75
C LEU A 91 0.88 1.56 6.45
N VAL A 92 2.08 1.39 6.99
CA VAL A 92 2.85 2.43 7.69
C VAL A 92 3.93 2.95 6.74
N PHE A 93 3.87 4.24 6.44
CA PHE A 93 4.84 4.91 5.60
C PHE A 93 5.78 5.75 6.46
N ASP A 94 7.09 5.49 6.37
CA ASP A 94 8.10 6.23 7.11
C ASP A 94 9.04 6.99 6.15
N LEU A 95 9.31 8.25 6.47
CA LEU A 95 10.35 9.07 5.83
C LEU A 95 11.63 8.94 6.66
N LEU A 96 12.65 8.32 6.09
CA LEU A 96 13.91 8.07 6.78
C LEU A 96 15.01 8.97 6.22
N ASP A 97 15.86 9.48 7.11
CA ASP A 97 17.13 10.14 6.78
C ASP A 97 18.25 9.11 6.86
N THR A 98 18.85 8.75 5.73
CA THR A 98 19.89 7.71 5.67
C THR A 98 21.20 8.16 6.32
N TRP A 99 21.44 9.47 6.44
CA TRP A 99 22.67 10.00 7.03
C TRP A 99 22.65 9.92 8.56
N ASN A 100 21.48 10.15 9.15
CA ASN A 100 21.27 10.12 10.60
C ASN A 100 20.62 8.81 11.09
N GLN A 101 20.27 7.91 10.17
CA GLN A 101 19.58 6.64 10.44
C GLN A 101 18.33 6.80 11.31
N HIS A 102 17.56 7.86 11.06
CA HIS A 102 16.42 8.24 11.90
C HIS A 102 15.17 8.53 11.06
N SER A 103 14.01 8.22 11.61
CA SER A 103 12.72 8.58 11.00
C SER A 103 12.42 10.06 11.22
N LEU A 104 12.18 10.80 10.13
CA LEU A 104 11.79 12.21 10.17
C LEU A 104 10.27 12.39 10.35
N GLY A 105 9.52 11.30 10.23
CA GLY A 105 8.06 11.29 10.29
C GLY A 105 7.46 10.30 9.31
N GLY A 106 6.15 10.32 9.16
CA GLY A 106 5.44 9.30 8.40
C GLY A 106 3.94 9.39 8.54
N CYS A 107 3.23 8.48 7.89
CA CYS A 107 1.78 8.41 7.92
C CYS A 107 1.30 6.96 7.87
N THR A 108 0.08 6.73 8.33
CA THR A 108 -0.52 5.40 8.34
C THR A 108 -1.77 5.39 7.47
N TYR A 109 -1.86 4.42 6.57
CA TYR A 109 -3.04 4.15 5.76
C TYR A 109 -3.69 2.85 6.22
N TYR A 110 -4.98 2.91 6.52
CA TYR A 110 -5.79 1.76 6.89
C TYR A 110 -6.64 1.35 5.69
N VAL A 111 -6.60 0.08 5.33
CA VAL A 111 -7.34 -0.44 4.17
C VAL A 111 -8.86 -0.32 4.39
N ALA A 112 -9.29 -0.66 5.60
CA ALA A 112 -10.64 -0.46 6.11
C ALA A 112 -10.61 0.53 7.29
N HIS A 113 -11.78 0.97 7.77
CA HIS A 113 -11.82 1.86 8.94
C HIS A 113 -11.10 1.21 10.14
N PRO A 114 -10.22 1.92 10.88
CA PRO A 114 -9.42 1.35 11.98
C PRO A 114 -10.23 0.64 13.07
N GLY A 115 -11.51 1.02 13.23
CA GLY A 115 -12.46 0.37 14.14
C GLY A 115 -13.10 -0.92 13.61
N GLY A 116 -12.61 -1.51 12.51
CA GLY A 116 -13.13 -2.75 11.92
C GLY A 116 -14.53 -2.63 11.30
N ARG A 117 -15.05 -1.41 11.15
CA ARG A 117 -16.37 -1.18 10.57
C ARG A 117 -16.27 -1.20 9.05
N SER A 118 -16.78 -2.25 8.43
CA SER A 118 -17.27 -2.18 7.06
C SER A 118 -18.60 -1.42 7.08
N TYR A 119 -18.78 -0.47 6.16
CA TYR A 119 -20.05 0.23 6.06
C TYR A 119 -21.05 -0.65 5.30
N ASP A 120 -22.14 -1.05 5.96
CA ASP A 120 -23.20 -1.85 5.33
C ASP A 120 -24.02 -1.05 4.30
N THR A 121 -23.91 0.29 4.33
CA THR A 121 -24.63 1.20 3.47
C THR A 121 -23.71 1.94 2.52
N PHE A 122 -24.20 2.19 1.30
CA PHE A 122 -23.58 3.12 0.38
C PHE A 122 -23.53 4.53 0.98
N PRO A 123 -22.51 5.33 0.64
CA PRO A 123 -22.48 6.71 1.08
C PRO A 123 -23.70 7.47 0.54
N ILE A 124 -24.38 8.21 1.40
CA ILE A 124 -25.56 9.01 1.06
C ILE A 124 -25.21 10.22 0.19
N ASN A 125 -23.94 10.66 0.19
CA ASN A 125 -23.45 11.74 -0.66
C ASN A 125 -21.92 11.71 -0.86
N ALA A 126 -21.42 12.60 -1.73
CA ALA A 126 -20.00 12.73 -2.04
C ALA A 126 -19.13 13.12 -0.83
N ASN A 127 -19.64 13.99 0.05
CA ASN A 127 -18.93 14.43 1.25
C ASN A 127 -18.74 13.29 2.27
N GLU A 128 -19.74 12.43 2.43
CA GLU A 128 -19.64 11.25 3.26
C GLU A 128 -18.66 10.24 2.64
N ALA A 129 -18.72 10.02 1.33
CA ALA A 129 -17.75 9.17 0.63
C ALA A 129 -16.31 9.68 0.81
N GLU A 130 -16.11 10.99 0.75
CA GLU A 130 -14.82 11.63 0.98
C GLU A 130 -14.38 11.53 2.44
N SER A 131 -15.28 11.77 3.40
CA SER A 131 -15.03 11.59 4.84
C SER A 131 -14.62 10.15 5.17
N ARG A 132 -15.28 9.15 4.58
CA ARG A 132 -14.92 7.73 4.71
C ARG A 132 -13.52 7.45 4.13
N ARG A 133 -13.12 8.13 3.05
CA ARG A 133 -11.76 8.02 2.47
C ARG A 133 -10.71 8.67 3.36
N ILE A 134 -10.99 9.86 3.91
CA ILE A 134 -10.06 10.59 4.80
C ILE A 134 -9.85 9.81 6.11
N ALA A 135 -10.89 9.18 6.66
CA ALA A 135 -10.79 8.39 7.89
C ALA A 135 -9.82 7.20 7.80
N ARG A 136 -9.47 6.76 6.58
CA ARG A 136 -8.45 5.73 6.33
C ARG A 136 -7.03 6.25 6.45
N PHE A 137 -6.82 7.57 6.47
CA PHE A 137 -5.50 8.17 6.52
C PHE A 137 -5.25 8.84 7.87
N ARG A 138 -4.14 8.49 8.52
CA ARG A 138 -3.63 9.18 9.70
C ARG A 138 -2.30 9.82 9.37
N ILE A 139 -2.20 11.13 9.63
CA ILE A 139 -1.00 11.94 9.46
C ILE A 139 0.05 11.62 10.55
N MET A 140 -0.35 10.94 11.62
CA MET A 140 0.50 10.49 12.72
C MET A 140 0.53 8.97 12.80
N GLY A 141 1.68 8.38 13.16
CA GLY A 141 1.88 6.93 13.27
C GLY A 141 3.10 6.39 12.55
N HIS A 142 4.19 7.17 12.50
CA HIS A 142 5.48 6.70 11.98
C HIS A 142 6.17 5.82 13.01
N THR A 143 7.08 4.95 12.58
CA THR A 143 7.88 4.10 13.47
C THR A 143 9.00 4.95 14.08
N PRO A 144 8.98 5.26 15.39
CA PRO A 144 10.04 6.05 16.02
C PRO A 144 11.27 5.17 16.29
N GLY A 145 12.47 5.73 16.14
CA GLY A 145 13.73 5.08 16.51
C GLY A 145 14.78 5.07 15.40
N THR A 146 15.91 4.43 15.71
CA THR A 146 16.99 4.13 14.77
C THR A 146 16.57 3.04 13.80
N TYR A 147 16.88 3.22 12.53
CA TYR A 147 16.47 2.31 11.46
C TYR A 147 17.68 1.80 10.68
N GLU A 148 17.76 0.49 10.43
CA GLU A 148 18.71 -0.06 9.47
C GLU A 148 18.13 0.08 8.05
N PRO A 149 18.81 0.78 7.13
CA PRO A 149 18.25 1.05 5.81
C PRO A 149 17.82 -0.24 5.13
N PRO A 150 16.56 -0.35 4.64
CA PRO A 150 16.08 -1.59 4.06
C PRO A 150 16.82 -1.85 2.75
N SER A 151 17.01 -3.13 2.43
CA SER A 151 17.59 -3.55 1.15
C SER A 151 16.78 -3.00 -0.03
N ASP A 152 17.47 -2.69 -1.12
CA ASP A 152 16.83 -2.26 -2.36
C ASP A 152 16.20 -3.50 -3.04
N GLU A 153 14.96 -3.79 -2.67
CA GLU A 153 14.18 -4.84 -3.32
C GLU A 153 13.68 -4.34 -4.67
N HIS A 154 14.40 -4.72 -5.73
CA HIS A 154 14.02 -4.40 -7.09
C HIS A 154 13.46 -5.64 -7.80
N ILE A 155 12.14 -5.68 -7.99
CA ILE A 155 11.49 -6.67 -8.85
C ILE A 155 11.53 -6.14 -10.29
N PRO A 156 12.26 -6.78 -11.22
CA PRO A 156 12.43 -6.26 -12.58
C PRO A 156 11.11 -6.09 -13.36
N GLU A 157 10.11 -6.94 -13.06
CA GLU A 157 8.78 -6.90 -13.67
C GLU A 157 7.95 -5.68 -13.23
N TYR A 158 8.25 -5.15 -12.03
CA TYR A 158 7.54 -4.04 -11.41
C TYR A 158 8.51 -2.97 -10.89
N PRO A 159 9.29 -2.32 -11.78
CA PRO A 159 10.41 -1.48 -11.37
C PRO A 159 10.01 -0.21 -10.60
N TYR A 160 8.73 0.14 -10.64
CA TYR A 160 8.16 1.33 -9.99
C TYR A 160 7.06 0.96 -8.99
N THR A 161 6.96 -0.29 -8.57
CA THR A 161 5.95 -0.73 -7.62
C THR A 161 6.56 -1.68 -6.59
N LEU A 162 6.47 -1.29 -5.32
CA LEU A 162 6.74 -2.18 -4.20
C LEU A 162 5.55 -3.14 -4.07
N ASP A 163 5.78 -4.44 -4.12
CA ASP A 163 4.73 -5.46 -3.91
C ASP A 163 4.97 -6.18 -2.58
N LEU A 164 4.19 -5.80 -1.55
CA LEU A 164 4.33 -6.32 -0.19
C LEU A 164 4.00 -7.82 -0.06
N ARG A 165 3.47 -8.43 -1.12
CA ARG A 165 3.19 -9.87 -1.14
C ARG A 165 4.46 -10.71 -1.21
N TYR A 166 5.58 -10.14 -1.67
CA TYR A 166 6.86 -10.82 -1.65
C TYR A 166 7.57 -10.49 -0.34
N PRO A 167 7.98 -11.50 0.45
CA PRO A 167 8.85 -11.24 1.59
C PRO A 167 10.19 -10.71 1.05
N GLY A 168 10.72 -9.67 1.70
CA GLY A 168 12.08 -9.20 1.44
C GLY A 168 13.14 -10.29 1.61
N PRO A 169 14.36 -10.10 1.08
CA PRO A 169 15.40 -11.12 1.17
C PRO A 169 15.68 -11.46 2.64
N CYS A 170 15.81 -12.76 2.88
CA CYS A 170 16.18 -13.35 4.17
C CYS A 170 17.54 -12.84 4.66
#